data_AF-A0LVN1-F1
#
_entry.id   AF-A0LVN1-F1
#
_cell.length_a   1.000
_cell.length_b   1.000
_cell.length_c   1.000
_cell.angle_alpha   90.00
_cell.angle_beta   90.00
_cell.angle_gamma   90.00
#
_symmetry.space_group_name_H-M   'P 1'
#
loop_
_entity.id
_entity.type
_entity.pdbx_description
1 polymer ?
#
loop_
_entity_poly.entity_id
_entity_poly.type
_entity_poly.pdbx_seq_one_letter_code
_entity_poly.pdbx_strand_id
1 'polypeptide(L)' 'MDPTIHASRAFAVPENGGVRLHDVLDLSITNHGTIDHVVNDYGPPTDANTTPNYVLEYPPGA' A
#
# COMPACT_ATOMS: atom_id res chain seq x y z
N MET A 1 -7.66 -20.50 -2.54
CA MET A 1 -7.05 -19.21 -2.15
C MET A 1 -6.32 -19.43 -0.84
N ASP A 2 -5.09 -18.96 -0.73
CA ASP A 2 -4.28 -19.08 0.48
C ASP A 2 -4.27 -17.72 1.20
N PRO A 3 -4.94 -17.59 2.37
CA PRO A 3 -5.01 -16.32 3.10
C PRO A 3 -3.70 -15.96 3.79
N THR A 4 -2.69 -16.84 3.75
CA THR A 4 -1.35 -16.59 4.29
C THR A 4 -0.41 -15.94 3.27
N ILE A 5 -0.92 -15.60 2.08
CA ILE A 5 -0.15 -14.84 1.08
C ILE A 5 -0.09 -13.37 1.50
N HIS A 6 1.13 -12.84 1.52
CA HIS A 6 1.44 -11.42 1.74
C HIS A 6 2.23 -10.86 0.56
N ALA A 7 1.80 -9.71 0.05
CA ALA A 7 2.64 -8.85 -0.77
C ALA A 7 3.31 -7.81 0.13
N SER A 8 4.62 -7.63 0.04
CA SER A 8 5.33 -6.66 0.89
C SER A 8 4.90 -5.22 0.64
N ARG A 9 4.40 -4.91 -0.57
CA ARG A 9 3.91 -3.57 -0.96
C ARG A 9 3.04 -3.59 -2.21
N ALA A 10 2.14 -2.62 -2.36
CA ALA A 10 1.35 -2.44 -3.59
C ALA A 10 2.13 -1.69 -4.68
N PHE A 11 2.85 -0.63 -4.31
CA PHE A 11 3.62 0.21 -5.22
C PHE A 11 5.09 0.28 -4.80
N ALA A 12 6.00 0.33 -5.79
CA ALA A 12 7.42 0.54 -5.56
C ALA A 12 7.92 1.69 -6.45
N VAL A 13 8.57 2.68 -5.86
CA VAL A 13 9.11 3.85 -6.58
C VAL A 13 10.55 4.15 -6.13
N PRO A 14 11.40 4.73 -7.00
CA PRO A 14 12.72 5.21 -6.60
C PRO A 14 12.66 6.26 -5.48
N GLU A 15 13.47 6.08 -4.44
CA GLU A 15 13.61 7.02 -3.31
C GLU A 15 14.69 8.07 -3.55
N ASN A 16 14.76 8.61 -4.77
CA ASN A 16 15.73 9.62 -5.18
C ASN A 16 15.15 11.05 -5.24
N GLY A 17 13.93 11.25 -4.70
CA GLY A 17 13.25 12.54 -4.62
C GLY A 17 12.63 13.06 -5.92
N GLY A 18 12.80 12.34 -7.04
CA GLY A 18 12.25 12.72 -8.35
C GLY A 18 10.83 12.23 -8.62
N VAL A 19 10.30 11.34 -7.78
CA VAL A 19 8.96 10.73 -7.95
C VAL A 19 8.04 11.25 -6.86
N ARG A 20 6.87 11.75 -7.27
CA ARG A 20 5.78 12.18 -6.39
C ARG A 20 4.53 11.40 -6.74
N LEU A 21 3.84 10.90 -5.73
CA LEU A 21 2.53 10.28 -5.87
C LEU A 21 1.51 11.07 -5.06
N HIS A 22 0.27 11.11 -5.54
CA HIS A 22 -0.85 11.78 -4.90
C HIS A 22 -2.06 10.85 -4.89
N ASP A 23 -2.74 10.78 -3.75
CA ASP A 23 -4.00 10.03 -3.56
C ASP A 23 -3.92 8.55 -3.99
N VAL A 24 -2.89 7.84 -3.53
CA VAL A 24 -2.69 6.41 -3.79
C VAL A 24 -3.49 5.59 -2.79
N LEU A 25 -4.07 4.47 -3.25
CA LEU A 25 -4.76 3.54 -2.38
C LEU A 25 -4.37 2.08 -2.66
N ASP A 26 -4.47 1.26 -1.63
CA ASP A 26 -4.55 -0.19 -1.73
C ASP A 26 -5.74 -0.73 -0.91
N LEU A 27 -6.14 -1.97 -1.20
CA LEU A 27 -7.14 -2.71 -0.43
C LEU A 27 -7.00 -4.21 -0.70
N SER A 28 -7.29 -5.03 0.31
CA SER A 28 -7.53 -6.47 0.12
C SER A 28 -9.00 -6.71 -0.16
N ILE A 29 -9.33 -7.49 -1.18
CA ILE A 29 -10.72 -7.86 -1.46
C ILE A 29 -11.04 -9.11 -0.64
N THR A 30 -11.95 -8.94 0.33
CA THR A 30 -12.50 -10.01 1.18
C THR A 30 -11.43 -10.88 1.87
N ASN A 31 -10.30 -10.29 2.27
CA ASN A 31 -9.24 -10.97 3.04
C ASN A 31 -8.66 -12.23 2.38
N HIS A 32 -8.52 -12.26 1.05
CA HIS A 32 -7.94 -13.39 0.32
C HIS A 32 -6.42 -13.23 0.09
N GLY A 33 -5.72 -12.67 1.07
CA GLY A 33 -4.33 -12.23 1.01
C GLY A 33 -4.22 -10.75 1.37
N THR A 34 -3.09 -10.34 1.95
CA THR A 34 -2.88 -8.97 2.42
C THR A 34 -1.70 -8.30 1.73
N ILE A 35 -1.62 -6.98 1.88
CA ILE A 35 -0.54 -6.14 1.39
C ILE A 35 0.00 -5.40 2.61
N ASP A 36 1.30 -5.47 2.82
CA ASP A 36 1.91 -4.98 4.07
C ASP A 36 2.06 -3.44 4.05
N HIS A 37 2.24 -2.84 2.86
CA HIS A 37 2.40 -1.39 2.67
C HIS A 37 1.78 -0.89 1.35
N VAL A 38 1.32 0.36 1.35
CA VAL A 38 0.80 1.00 0.14
C VAL A 38 1.94 1.32 -0.83
N VAL A 39 2.96 2.07 -0.40
CA VAL A 39 4.09 2.49 -1.27
C VAL A 39 5.42 2.23 -0.57
N ASN A 40 6.36 1.55 -1.23
CA ASN A 40 7.65 1.16 -0.64
C ASN A 40 7.45 0.52 0.74
N ASP A 41 7.89 1.16 1.82
CA ASP A 41 7.70 0.71 3.20
C ASP A 41 6.79 1.69 4.00
N TYR A 42 5.93 2.45 3.30
CA TYR A 42 5.01 3.46 3.84
C TYR A 42 3.54 3.12 3.60
N GLY A 43 2.71 3.49 4.58
CA GLY A 43 1.28 3.16 4.63
C GLY A 43 1.01 1.90 5.46
N PRO A 44 -0.19 1.80 6.07
CA PRO A 44 -0.56 0.64 6.88
C PRO A 44 -0.85 -0.59 6.02
N PRO A 45 -0.82 -1.80 6.60
CA PRO A 45 -1.25 -3.01 5.91
C PRO A 45 -2.75 -3.00 5.63
N THR A 46 -3.19 -3.76 4.63
CA THR A 46 -4.62 -3.94 4.33
C THR A 46 -5.35 -4.70 5.43
N ASP A 47 -6.63 -4.36 5.63
CA ASP A 47 -7.49 -5.04 6.61
C ASP A 47 -8.28 -6.20 5.98
N ALA A 48 -9.04 -6.91 6.82
CA ALA A 48 -9.86 -8.05 6.39
C ALA A 48 -11.22 -7.66 5.76
N ASN A 49 -11.58 -6.37 5.75
CA ASN A 49 -12.94 -5.90 5.47
C ASN A 49 -13.07 -5.14 4.15
N THR A 50 -12.07 -5.21 3.27
CA THR A 50 -12.08 -4.44 2.01
C THR A 50 -12.12 -2.93 2.29
N THR A 51 -11.50 -2.50 3.40
CA THR A 51 -11.33 -1.07 3.69
C THR A 51 -10.09 -0.57 2.94
N PRO A 52 -10.21 0.51 2.16
CA PRO A 52 -9.05 1.09 1.50
C PRO A 52 -8.11 1.78 2.48
N ASN A 53 -6.80 1.56 2.30
CA ASN A 53 -5.79 2.44 2.88
C ASN A 53 -5.43 3.52 1.89
N TYR A 54 -5.15 4.73 2.40
CA TYR A 54 -4.79 5.87 1.58
C TYR A 54 -3.40 6.40 1.96
N VAL A 55 -2.61 6.71 0.94
CA VAL A 55 -1.42 7.55 1.00
C VAL A 55 -1.72 8.79 0.16
N LEU A 56 -2.09 9.88 0.83
CA LEU A 56 -2.48 11.13 0.17
C LEU A 56 -1.32 11.79 -0.58
N GLU A 57 -0.10 11.63 -0.05
CA GLU A 57 1.13 12.12 -0.67
C GLU A 57 2.29 11.17 -0.39
N TYR A 58 3.18 11.03 -1.37
CA TYR A 58 4.44 10.30 -1.21
C TYR A 58 5.56 10.99 -2.00
N PRO A 59 6.75 11.24 -1.40
CA PRO A 59 7.07 10.97 0.00
C PRO A 59 6.25 11.87 0.95
N PRO A 60 6.08 11.48 2.23
CA PRO A 60 5.29 12.25 3.18
C PRO A 60 5.93 13.62 3.45
N GLY A 61 5.14 14.69 3.43
CA GLY A 61 5.59 16.06 3.71
C GLY A 61 6.44 16.70 2.60
N ALA A 62 6.37 16.19 1.37
CA ALA A 62 7.13 16.67 0.21
C ALA A 62 6.60 17.98 -0.40
#